data_AF-A0A359DFJ2-F1
#
_entry.id   AF-A0A359DFJ2-F1
#
_cell.length_a   1.000
_cell.length_b   1.000
_cell.length_c   1.000
_cell.angle_alpha   90.00
_cell.angle_beta   90.00
_cell.angle_gamma   90.00
#
_symmetry.space_group_name_H-M   'P 1'
#
loop_
_entity.id
_entity.type
_entity.pdbx_description
1 polymer ?
#
loop_
_entity_poly.entity_id
_entity_poly.type
_entity_poly.pdbx_seq_one_letter_code
_entity_poly.pdbx_strand_id
1 'polypeptide(L)'
;MTGEWVGQVGGATASSAPRWESPEIAPRVATSTVSPAMALAFSVMLAVATATTPAGGGEVSPRLISSAGISPYSVTTGAWTEVDTSHPGITDEVAPHLIEELRREYKLSDSAIAEIFNVSRQTVYNWRTGKTATGYPERLGALTEALRQVRSEDVPYLQRVLFYPTSDGRLIQDTLSDKAWAQDGAAGVNGVVAELIGKAQQLRERDLKTIARLEKSGGSHSV
;
A
#
# COMPACT_ATOMS: atom_id res chain seq x y z
N MET A 1 -39.11 -47.59 -10.12
CA MET A 1 -38.78 -46.86 -11.35
C MET A 1 -37.58 -45.96 -11.02
N THR A 2 -36.36 -46.51 -11.07
CA THR A 2 -35.35 -46.40 -12.17
C THR A 2 -34.76 -44.98 -12.25
N GLY A 3 -33.47 -44.72 -12.00
CA GLY A 3 -32.31 -45.58 -11.74
C GLY A 3 -31.08 -44.78 -11.29
N GLU A 4 -30.04 -45.49 -10.86
CA GLU A 4 -28.68 -44.99 -10.56
C GLU A 4 -28.02 -44.29 -11.74
N TRP A 5 -27.03 -43.42 -11.45
CA TRP A 5 -25.69 -43.53 -12.04
C TRP A 5 -24.62 -43.08 -11.03
N VAL A 6 -23.59 -43.92 -10.92
CA VAL A 6 -22.33 -43.74 -10.19
C VAL A 6 -21.29 -43.09 -11.11
N GLY A 7 -20.45 -42.23 -10.52
CA GLY A 7 -19.03 -42.06 -10.89
C GLY A 7 -18.69 -40.83 -11.74
N GLN A 8 -17.78 -39.97 -11.25
CA GLN A 8 -16.36 -39.99 -11.68
C GLN A 8 -15.57 -38.82 -11.07
N VAL A 9 -14.32 -39.13 -10.72
CA VAL A 9 -13.24 -38.26 -10.26
C VAL A 9 -13.03 -37.05 -11.18
N GLY A 10 -12.89 -35.86 -10.59
CA GLY A 10 -12.41 -34.66 -11.26
C GLY A 10 -12.35 -33.50 -10.27
N GLY A 11 -11.13 -33.05 -9.95
CA GLY A 11 -10.90 -31.96 -9.01
C GLY A 11 -11.67 -30.69 -9.42
N ALA A 12 -12.45 -30.16 -8.49
CA ALA A 12 -12.90 -28.79 -8.52
C ALA A 12 -12.22 -28.08 -7.35
N THR A 13 -11.16 -27.34 -7.67
CA THR A 13 -10.70 -26.21 -6.87
C THR A 13 -11.93 -25.43 -6.42
N ALA A 14 -12.10 -25.25 -5.11
CA ALA A 14 -13.06 -24.29 -4.58
C ALA A 14 -12.65 -22.91 -5.12
N SER A 15 -13.25 -22.51 -6.23
CA SER A 15 -13.23 -21.14 -6.70
C SER A 15 -13.87 -20.33 -5.58
N SER A 16 -13.04 -19.55 -4.88
CA SER A 16 -13.50 -18.58 -3.90
C SER A 16 -14.53 -17.70 -4.58
N ALA A 17 -15.79 -17.86 -4.20
CA ALA A 17 -16.86 -17.04 -4.74
C ALA A 17 -16.54 -15.55 -4.47
N PRO A 18 -16.72 -14.65 -5.44
CA PRO A 18 -16.56 -13.23 -5.22
C PRO A 18 -17.56 -12.79 -4.13
N ARG A 19 -17.03 -12.29 -3.02
CA ARG A 19 -17.85 -11.75 -1.92
C ARG A 19 -18.26 -10.33 -2.30
N TRP A 20 -19.51 -10.19 -2.71
CA TRP A 20 -20.17 -8.91 -2.91
C TRP A 20 -20.67 -8.41 -1.55
N GLU A 21 -20.23 -7.25 -1.09
CA GLU A 21 -20.79 -6.61 0.10
C GLU A 21 -21.80 -5.52 -0.30
N SER A 22 -22.95 -5.54 0.36
CA SER A 22 -24.01 -4.56 0.16
C SER A 22 -23.61 -3.22 0.80
N PRO A 23 -23.82 -2.07 0.14
CA PRO A 23 -23.37 -0.75 0.64
C PRO A 23 -24.09 -0.28 1.91
N GLU A 24 -25.06 -1.04 2.43
CA GLU A 24 -25.83 -0.69 3.62
C GLU A 24 -25.09 -0.95 4.95
N ILE A 25 -23.95 -1.66 4.94
CA ILE A 25 -23.18 -2.00 6.16
C ILE A 25 -21.82 -1.29 6.14
N ALA A 26 -21.82 0.04 6.19
CA ALA A 26 -20.64 0.82 6.57
C ALA A 26 -21.04 2.16 7.23
N PRO A 27 -21.09 2.27 8.57
CA PRO A 27 -21.27 3.56 9.22
C PRO A 27 -19.89 4.20 9.44
N ARG A 28 -19.18 4.55 8.36
CA ARG A 28 -17.96 5.38 8.43
C ARG A 28 -17.83 6.24 7.17
N VAL A 29 -18.76 7.18 7.00
CA VAL A 29 -18.49 8.38 6.20
C VAL A 29 -18.42 9.56 7.16
N ALA A 30 -17.25 10.19 7.16
CA ALA A 30 -16.90 11.32 7.98
C ALA A 30 -17.91 12.46 7.82
N THR A 31 -18.48 12.89 8.94
CA THR A 31 -19.16 14.16 9.09
C THR A 31 -18.13 15.27 8.87
N SER A 32 -18.13 15.89 7.69
CA SER A 32 -17.46 17.17 7.48
C SER A 32 -18.11 18.21 8.39
N THR A 33 -17.39 18.67 9.40
CA THR A 33 -17.76 19.83 10.21
C THR A 33 -17.53 21.09 9.39
N VAL A 34 -18.50 21.47 8.57
CA VAL A 34 -18.59 22.84 8.04
C VAL A 34 -19.22 23.69 9.14
N SER A 35 -18.50 24.72 9.57
CA SER A 35 -18.96 25.62 10.63
C SER A 35 -20.25 26.36 10.19
N PRO A 36 -21.27 26.47 11.05
CA PRO A 36 -22.55 27.11 10.70
C PRO A 36 -22.48 28.65 10.63
N ALA A 37 -21.30 29.26 10.83
CA ALA A 37 -21.15 30.72 10.93
C ALA A 37 -20.83 31.41 9.59
N MET A 38 -20.63 30.68 8.50
CA MET A 38 -20.21 31.25 7.21
C MET A 38 -21.19 30.99 6.04
N ALA A 39 -22.46 30.69 6.33
CA ALA A 39 -23.52 30.47 5.33
C ALA A 39 -24.61 31.56 5.31
N LEU A 40 -24.39 32.70 5.97
CA LEU A 40 -25.32 33.84 6.00
C LEU A 40 -24.69 35.12 5.43
N ALA A 41 -24.33 35.11 4.14
CA ALA A 41 -23.86 36.33 3.47
C ALA A 41 -24.22 36.43 1.97
N PHE A 42 -25.22 35.70 1.45
CA PHE A 42 -25.57 35.77 0.02
C PHE A 42 -27.08 35.68 -0.29
N SER A 43 -27.92 36.43 0.45
CA SER A 43 -29.36 36.54 0.10
C SER A 43 -29.95 37.95 0.21
N VAL A 44 -29.18 39.02 0.03
CA VAL A 44 -29.73 40.39 0.01
C VAL A 44 -29.14 41.20 -1.14
N MET A 45 -29.79 41.16 -2.30
CA MET A 45 -29.82 42.24 -3.31
C MET A 45 -30.66 41.82 -4.53
N LEU A 46 -31.99 41.81 -4.38
CA LEU A 46 -32.90 42.10 -5.50
C LEU A 46 -34.28 42.52 -5.00
N ALA A 47 -34.32 43.64 -4.29
CA ALA A 47 -35.55 44.38 -4.01
C ALA A 47 -35.23 45.87 -4.18
N VAL A 48 -36.19 46.62 -4.75
CA VAL A 48 -36.11 48.03 -5.20
C VAL A 48 -35.40 48.15 -6.55
N ALA A 49 -35.94 48.67 -7.65
CA ALA A 49 -37.06 49.53 -8.03
C ALA A 49 -37.15 49.41 -9.58
N THR A 50 -38.19 49.72 -10.37
CA THR A 50 -39.40 50.54 -10.24
C THR A 50 -40.26 50.27 -11.48
N ALA A 51 -41.55 50.58 -11.33
CA ALA A 51 -42.64 50.56 -12.30
C ALA A 51 -42.33 51.07 -13.73
N THR A 52 -43.03 50.49 -14.71
CA THR A 52 -44.01 51.19 -15.57
C THR A 52 -44.82 50.16 -16.38
N THR A 53 -46.13 50.14 -16.16
CA THR A 53 -47.19 49.55 -17.03
C THR A 53 -47.47 50.48 -18.23
N PRO A 54 -48.36 50.16 -19.20
CA PRO A 54 -49.06 48.90 -19.54
C PRO A 54 -49.02 48.54 -21.05
N ALA A 55 -49.41 47.32 -21.44
CA ALA A 55 -50.34 47.03 -22.55
C ALA A 55 -50.31 45.53 -22.92
N GLY A 56 -51.49 44.95 -23.11
CA GLY A 56 -51.66 43.65 -23.78
C GLY A 56 -52.26 42.57 -22.89
N GLY A 57 -53.59 42.51 -22.87
CA GLY A 57 -54.34 41.44 -22.24
C GLY A 57 -54.08 40.09 -22.91
N GLY A 58 -54.02 39.06 -22.08
CA GLY A 58 -53.94 37.66 -22.46
C GLY A 58 -53.96 36.85 -21.18
N GLU A 59 -55.11 36.25 -20.88
CA GLU A 59 -55.37 35.46 -19.68
C GLU A 59 -54.34 34.34 -19.52
N VAL A 60 -53.46 34.47 -18.53
CA VAL A 60 -52.52 33.41 -18.16
C VAL A 60 -53.23 32.49 -17.16
N SER A 61 -53.53 31.28 -17.64
CA SER A 61 -54.04 30.17 -16.85
C SER A 61 -53.15 29.93 -15.60
N PRO A 62 -53.72 29.67 -14.41
CA PRO A 62 -52.94 29.10 -13.33
C PRO A 62 -52.65 27.64 -13.69
N ARG A 63 -51.52 27.39 -14.39
CA ARG A 63 -50.92 26.07 -14.40
C ARG A 63 -50.40 25.80 -13.00
N LEU A 64 -51.09 24.91 -12.29
CA LEU A 64 -50.57 24.21 -11.12
C LEU A 64 -49.22 23.61 -11.50
N ILE A 65 -48.14 24.22 -11.01
CA ILE A 65 -46.81 23.63 -11.05
C ILE A 65 -46.85 22.49 -10.04
N SER A 66 -47.08 21.28 -10.55
CA SER A 66 -46.86 20.05 -9.81
C SER A 66 -45.39 20.03 -9.38
N SER A 67 -45.16 20.16 -8.08
CA SER A 67 -43.84 20.00 -7.47
C SER A 67 -43.45 18.53 -7.55
N ALA A 68 -42.94 18.09 -8.70
CA ALA A 68 -42.07 16.94 -8.72
C ALA A 68 -40.81 17.34 -7.93
N GLY A 69 -40.64 16.76 -6.74
CA GLY A 69 -39.42 16.91 -5.95
C GLY A 69 -38.25 16.33 -6.73
N ILE A 70 -37.55 17.17 -7.48
CA ILE A 70 -36.29 16.81 -8.12
C ILE A 70 -35.23 16.86 -7.02
N SER A 71 -35.03 15.71 -6.39
CA SER A 71 -33.93 15.46 -5.48
C SER A 71 -32.59 15.64 -6.24
N PRO A 72 -31.71 16.59 -5.87
CA PRO A 72 -30.43 16.78 -6.54
C PRO A 72 -29.36 15.83 -5.98
N TYR A 73 -29.73 14.56 -5.80
CA TYR A 73 -28.76 13.49 -5.63
C TYR A 73 -28.79 12.68 -6.91
N SER A 74 -28.03 13.12 -7.90
CA SER A 74 -27.52 12.20 -8.91
C SER A 74 -26.62 11.21 -8.15
N VAL A 75 -27.20 10.10 -7.71
CA VAL A 75 -26.43 8.92 -7.36
C VAL A 75 -25.79 8.49 -8.67
N THR A 76 -24.57 8.97 -8.92
CA THR A 76 -23.62 8.21 -9.73
C THR A 76 -23.55 6.86 -9.05
N THR A 77 -24.25 5.87 -9.61
CA THR A 77 -24.05 4.47 -9.32
C THR A 77 -22.55 4.26 -9.44
N GLY A 78 -21.87 4.14 -8.29
CA GLY A 78 -20.44 3.89 -8.27
C GLY A 78 -20.20 2.69 -9.16
N ALA A 79 -19.37 2.87 -10.19
CA ALA A 79 -18.92 1.74 -10.98
C ALA A 79 -18.35 0.72 -9.98
N TRP A 80 -18.82 -0.52 -10.04
CA TRP A 80 -18.23 -1.60 -9.27
C TRP A 80 -16.77 -1.70 -9.69
N THR A 81 -15.87 -1.20 -8.86
CA THR A 81 -14.43 -1.33 -9.08
C THR A 81 -14.03 -2.72 -8.61
N GLU A 82 -13.44 -3.51 -9.50
CA GLU A 82 -12.85 -4.79 -9.15
C GLU A 82 -11.76 -4.55 -8.11
N VAL A 83 -11.94 -5.09 -6.90
CA VAL A 83 -10.92 -5.06 -5.86
C VAL A 83 -9.88 -6.09 -6.23
N ASP A 84 -8.70 -5.63 -6.62
CA ASP A 84 -7.55 -6.49 -6.81
C ASP A 84 -7.21 -7.16 -5.46
N THR A 85 -7.58 -8.43 -5.35
CA THR A 85 -7.35 -9.28 -4.16
C THR A 85 -6.05 -10.06 -4.25
N SER A 86 -5.21 -9.79 -5.25
CA SER A 86 -3.96 -10.52 -5.50
C SER A 86 -2.91 -10.35 -4.39
N HIS A 87 -3.09 -9.38 -3.49
CA HIS A 87 -2.23 -9.17 -2.32
C HIS A 87 -3.10 -9.03 -1.08
N PRO A 88 -3.14 -10.00 -0.15
CA PRO A 88 -3.89 -9.84 1.09
C PRO A 88 -3.31 -8.70 1.94
N GLY A 89 -3.90 -7.51 1.79
CA GLY A 89 -4.10 -6.47 2.81
C GLY A 89 -2.88 -5.99 3.59
N ILE A 90 -1.78 -5.60 2.95
CA ILE A 90 -0.76 -4.80 3.65
C ILE A 90 -1.28 -3.36 3.76
N THR A 91 -1.93 -3.08 4.89
CA THR A 91 -2.42 -1.74 5.23
C THR A 91 -1.41 -1.00 6.12
N ASP A 92 -1.56 0.32 6.24
CA ASP A 92 -0.75 1.13 7.17
C ASP A 92 -0.87 0.68 8.63
N GLU A 93 -1.94 -0.05 9.01
CA GLU A 93 -2.12 -0.61 10.35
C GLU A 93 -1.09 -1.71 10.66
N VAL A 94 -0.57 -2.39 9.63
CA VAL A 94 0.40 -3.49 9.76
C VAL A 94 1.84 -2.96 9.75
N ALA A 95 2.06 -1.72 9.29
CA ALA A 95 3.40 -1.13 9.17
C ALA A 95 4.22 -1.14 10.47
N PRO A 96 3.67 -0.83 11.68
CA PRO A 96 4.41 -0.95 12.93
C PRO A 96 5.02 -2.34 13.16
N HIS A 97 4.27 -3.39 12.82
CA HIS A 97 4.71 -4.77 12.99
C HIS A 97 5.79 -5.15 11.98
N LEU A 98 5.64 -4.76 10.72
CA LEU A 98 6.66 -4.99 9.68
C LEU A 98 7.97 -4.29 10.01
N ILE A 99 7.92 -3.04 10.49
CA ILE A 99 9.14 -2.32 10.89
C ILE A 99 9.81 -3.01 12.09
N GLU A 100 9.03 -3.51 13.06
CA GLU A 100 9.60 -4.24 14.19
C GLU A 100 10.21 -5.59 13.76
N GLU A 101 9.62 -6.28 12.79
CA GLU A 101 10.19 -7.48 12.17
C GLU A 101 11.54 -7.16 11.48
N LEU A 102 11.59 -6.12 10.65
CA LEU A 102 12.82 -5.64 10.01
C LEU A 102 13.94 -5.36 11.02
N ARG A 103 13.59 -4.78 12.16
CA ARG A 103 14.53 -4.51 13.26
C ARG A 103 15.00 -5.77 13.97
N ARG A 104 14.09 -6.69 14.28
CA ARG A 104 14.39 -7.86 15.12
C ARG A 104 15.09 -8.96 14.34
N GLU A 105 14.56 -9.31 13.19
CA GLU A 105 15.03 -10.46 12.40
C GLU A 105 16.22 -10.08 11.53
N TYR A 106 16.15 -8.94 10.85
CA TYR A 106 17.18 -8.48 9.91
C TYR A 106 18.16 -7.47 10.51
N LYS A 107 18.00 -7.16 11.80
CA LYS A 107 18.85 -6.23 12.57
C LYS A 107 18.93 -4.82 11.94
N LEU A 108 17.96 -4.43 11.12
CA LEU A 108 17.95 -3.13 10.45
C LEU A 108 17.59 -2.04 11.46
N SER A 109 18.46 -1.04 11.62
CA SER A 109 18.16 0.10 12.49
C SER A 109 17.13 1.04 11.86
N ASP A 110 16.47 1.88 12.67
CA ASP A 110 15.58 2.94 12.13
C ASP A 110 16.31 3.83 11.10
N SER A 111 17.62 4.04 11.27
CA SER A 111 18.44 4.80 10.32
C SER A 111 18.61 4.05 9.00
N ALA A 112 18.87 2.73 9.05
CA ALA A 112 19.01 1.91 7.86
C ALA A 112 17.67 1.82 7.09
N ILE A 113 16.57 1.63 7.81
CA ILE A 113 15.22 1.64 7.21
C ILE A 113 14.92 3.01 6.60
N ALA A 114 15.29 4.09 7.28
CA ALA A 114 15.12 5.44 6.76
C ALA A 114 15.89 5.69 5.47
N GLU A 115 17.12 5.17 5.37
CA GLU A 115 17.94 5.23 4.16
C GLU A 115 17.30 4.45 3.01
N ILE A 116 16.82 3.22 3.26
CA ILE A 116 16.14 2.38 2.25
C ILE A 116 14.92 3.08 1.64
N PHE A 117 14.10 3.73 2.47
CA PHE A 117 12.89 4.44 2.02
C PHE A 117 13.13 5.91 1.69
N ASN A 118 14.37 6.39 1.76
CA ASN A 118 14.75 7.79 1.56
C ASN A 118 13.88 8.78 2.37
N VAL A 119 13.68 8.48 3.65
CA VAL A 119 12.95 9.33 4.61
C VAL A 119 13.83 9.69 5.81
N SER A 120 13.34 10.55 6.69
CA SER A 120 14.04 10.81 7.95
C SER A 120 13.92 9.64 8.93
N ARG A 121 14.93 9.46 9.79
CA ARG A 121 14.86 8.50 10.92
C ARG A 121 13.63 8.75 11.82
N GLN A 122 13.26 10.02 12.01
CA GLN A 122 12.08 10.39 12.80
C GLN A 122 10.78 9.90 12.17
N THR A 123 10.70 9.91 10.83
CA THR A 123 9.57 9.39 10.06
C THR A 123 9.39 7.89 10.33
N VAL A 124 10.47 7.11 10.25
CA VAL A 124 10.43 5.66 10.55
C VAL A 124 10.02 5.40 12.00
N TYR A 125 10.53 6.19 12.95
CA TYR A 125 10.10 6.08 14.35
C TYR A 125 8.59 6.33 14.50
N ASN A 126 8.04 7.34 13.80
CA ASN A 126 6.62 7.64 13.84
C ASN A 126 5.78 6.51 13.23
N TRP A 127 6.21 5.90 12.12
CA TRP A 127 5.56 4.71 11.55
C TRP A 127 5.58 3.54 12.53
N ARG A 128 6.75 3.24 13.11
CA ARG A 128 6.91 2.13 14.07
C ARG A 128 6.05 2.31 15.32
N THR A 129 5.80 3.54 15.74
CA THR A 129 4.95 3.86 16.89
C THR A 129 3.48 4.08 16.51
N GLY A 130 3.11 3.88 15.23
CA GLY A 130 1.75 4.06 14.73
C GLY A 130 1.26 5.51 14.74
N LYS A 131 2.16 6.49 14.88
CA LYS A 131 1.80 7.92 14.94
C LYS A 131 1.43 8.48 13.57
N THR A 132 2.01 7.92 12.51
CA THR A 132 1.77 8.33 11.12
C THR A 132 1.68 7.10 10.23
N ALA A 133 0.87 7.20 9.18
CA ALA A 133 0.86 6.23 8.09
C ALA A 133 2.18 6.29 7.29
N THR A 134 2.53 5.20 6.63
CA THR A 134 3.68 5.13 5.72
C THR A 134 3.38 5.81 4.40
N GLY A 135 2.14 5.68 3.91
CA GLY A 135 1.73 6.15 2.59
C GLY A 135 2.17 5.24 1.44
N TYR A 136 2.88 4.15 1.74
CA TYR A 136 3.28 3.10 0.79
C TYR A 136 3.46 1.74 1.50
N PRO A 137 2.41 1.27 2.21
CA PRO A 137 2.48 0.03 2.99
C PRO A 137 2.84 -1.19 2.11
N GLU A 138 2.45 -1.18 0.84
CA GLU A 138 2.78 -2.20 -0.15
C GLU A 138 4.29 -2.35 -0.39
N ARG A 139 5.05 -1.25 -0.39
CA ARG A 139 6.51 -1.25 -0.57
C ARG A 139 7.22 -1.84 0.63
N LEU A 140 6.74 -1.48 1.82
CA LEU A 140 7.23 -2.02 3.09
C LEU A 140 6.98 -3.52 3.20
N GLY A 141 5.80 -3.97 2.79
CA GLY A 141 5.49 -5.39 2.77
C GLY A 141 6.30 -6.17 1.72
N ALA A 142 6.48 -5.63 0.51
CA ALA A 142 7.30 -6.27 -0.52
C ALA A 142 8.76 -6.42 -0.08
N LEU A 143 9.35 -5.40 0.54
CA LEU A 143 10.71 -5.50 1.09
C LEU A 143 10.79 -6.58 2.19
N THR A 144 9.85 -6.57 3.14
CA THR A 144 9.84 -7.55 4.23
C THR A 144 9.70 -8.97 3.69
N GLU A 145 8.79 -9.18 2.74
CA GLU A 145 8.58 -10.49 2.12
C GLU A 145 9.80 -10.96 1.32
N ALA A 146 10.45 -10.07 0.57
CA ALA A 146 11.69 -10.38 -0.13
C ALA A 146 12.80 -10.81 0.86
N LEU A 147 12.90 -10.13 2.00
CA LEU A 147 13.88 -10.45 3.04
C LEU A 147 13.59 -11.75 3.79
N ARG A 148 12.34 -12.24 3.84
CA ARG A 148 12.00 -13.57 4.39
C ARG A 148 12.68 -14.73 3.67
N GLN A 149 13.16 -14.50 2.45
CA GLN A 149 13.92 -15.49 1.70
C GLN A 149 15.38 -15.61 2.17
N VAL A 150 15.87 -14.68 2.99
CA VAL A 150 17.24 -14.69 3.52
C VAL A 150 17.35 -15.75 4.61
N ARG A 151 18.34 -16.63 4.51
CA ARG A 151 18.65 -17.58 5.58
C ARG A 151 19.21 -16.83 6.79
N SER A 152 18.86 -17.27 8.00
CA SER A 152 19.30 -16.63 9.26
C SER A 152 20.82 -16.46 9.37
N GLU A 153 21.56 -17.42 8.83
CA GLU A 153 23.03 -17.44 8.78
C GLU A 153 23.65 -16.39 7.84
N ASP A 154 22.90 -15.88 6.86
CA ASP A 154 23.36 -14.87 5.91
C ASP A 154 22.98 -13.44 6.34
N VAL A 155 22.12 -13.28 7.35
CA VAL A 155 21.63 -11.97 7.84
C VAL A 155 22.74 -10.99 8.22
N PRO A 156 23.81 -11.38 8.97
CA PRO A 156 24.89 -10.44 9.29
C PRO A 156 25.64 -9.93 8.06
N TYR A 157 25.69 -10.73 6.99
CA TYR A 157 26.32 -10.36 5.72
C TYR A 157 25.41 -9.49 4.87
N LEU A 158 24.09 -9.75 4.91
CA LEU A 158 23.09 -8.94 4.24
C LEU A 158 23.21 -7.46 4.64
N GLN A 159 23.38 -7.16 5.93
CA GLN A 159 23.51 -5.77 6.41
C GLN A 159 24.67 -5.01 5.74
N ARG A 160 25.74 -5.72 5.38
CA ARG A 160 26.93 -5.14 4.74
C ARG A 160 26.70 -4.85 3.27
N VAL A 161 25.81 -5.60 2.61
CA VAL A 161 25.56 -5.52 1.16
C VAL A 161 24.26 -4.82 0.81
N LEU A 162 23.37 -4.56 1.78
CA LEU A 162 22.04 -4.01 1.53
C LEU A 162 22.07 -2.67 0.76
N PHE A 163 23.14 -1.91 0.95
CA PHE A 163 23.37 -0.61 0.29
C PHE A 163 24.43 -0.69 -0.82
N TYR A 164 24.81 -1.88 -1.25
CA TYR A 164 25.70 -2.04 -2.40
C TYR A 164 24.88 -1.90 -3.69
N PRO A 165 25.45 -1.27 -4.72
CA PRO A 165 24.81 -1.27 -6.02
C PRO A 165 24.66 -2.70 -6.53
N THR A 166 23.51 -2.99 -7.14
CA THR A 166 23.29 -4.19 -7.92
C THR A 166 24.14 -4.20 -9.18
N SER A 167 24.13 -5.32 -9.89
CA SER A 167 24.92 -5.52 -11.11
C SER A 167 24.59 -4.50 -12.22
N ASP A 168 23.37 -3.99 -12.21
CA ASP A 168 22.88 -2.91 -13.08
C ASP A 168 23.12 -1.48 -12.52
N GLY A 169 23.80 -1.38 -11.38
CA GLY A 169 24.16 -0.11 -10.74
C GLY A 169 23.08 0.51 -9.85
N ARG A 170 21.89 -0.11 -9.74
CA ARG A 170 20.79 0.39 -8.90
C ARG A 170 21.03 0.11 -7.41
N LEU A 171 20.50 0.97 -6.55
CA LEU A 171 20.41 0.73 -5.11
C LEU A 171 19.01 0.23 -4.76
N ILE A 172 18.85 -0.39 -3.58
CA ILE A 172 17.53 -0.84 -3.10
C ILE A 172 16.53 0.33 -3.03
N GLN A 173 16.99 1.51 -2.64
CA GLN A 173 16.18 2.74 -2.62
C GLN A 173 15.65 3.14 -4.00
N ASP A 174 16.40 2.85 -5.07
CA ASP A 174 15.99 3.18 -6.43
C ASP A 174 14.81 2.31 -6.86
N THR A 175 14.77 1.04 -6.41
CA THR A 175 13.65 0.12 -6.68
C THR A 175 12.38 0.46 -5.91
N LEU A 176 12.52 1.11 -4.76
CA LEU A 176 11.39 1.56 -3.93
C LEU A 176 10.90 2.96 -4.31
N SER A 177 11.54 3.62 -5.28
CA SER A 177 11.10 4.90 -5.82
C SER A 177 9.75 4.78 -6.55
N ASP A 178 8.97 5.86 -6.60
CA ASP A 178 7.66 5.87 -7.27
C ASP A 178 7.75 5.40 -8.72
N LYS A 179 8.80 5.83 -9.42
CA LYS A 179 9.03 5.49 -10.83
C LYS A 179 9.33 4.00 -11.01
N ALA A 180 10.25 3.44 -10.23
CA ALA A 180 10.61 2.02 -10.34
C ALA A 180 9.47 1.13 -9.86
N TRP A 181 8.75 1.53 -8.80
CA TRP A 181 7.59 0.81 -8.30
C TRP A 181 6.47 0.75 -9.34
N ALA A 182 6.19 1.84 -10.05
CA ALA A 182 5.21 1.84 -11.13
C ALA A 182 5.60 0.94 -12.32
N GLN A 183 6.89 0.69 -12.52
CA GLN A 183 7.41 -0.10 -13.64
C GLN A 183 7.50 -1.59 -13.29
N ASP A 184 8.16 -1.92 -12.18
CA ASP A 184 8.56 -3.29 -11.82
C ASP A 184 7.82 -3.82 -10.57
N GLY A 185 7.17 -2.93 -9.79
CA GLY A 185 6.44 -3.26 -8.57
C GLY A 185 7.24 -4.12 -7.57
N ALA A 186 6.54 -5.03 -6.89
CA ALA A 186 7.14 -5.97 -5.96
C ALA A 186 8.16 -6.93 -6.63
N ALA A 187 8.00 -7.22 -7.92
CA ALA A 187 8.92 -8.09 -8.64
C ALA A 187 10.32 -7.45 -8.76
N GLY A 188 10.40 -6.13 -8.95
CA GLY A 188 11.66 -5.39 -8.95
C GLY A 188 12.40 -5.48 -7.61
N VAL A 189 11.67 -5.31 -6.50
CA VAL A 189 12.22 -5.43 -5.14
C VAL A 189 12.72 -6.85 -4.89
N ASN A 190 11.93 -7.87 -5.24
CA ASN A 190 12.33 -9.27 -5.11
C ASN A 190 13.61 -9.58 -5.89
N GLY A 191 13.73 -9.10 -7.13
CA GLY A 191 14.91 -9.31 -7.97
C GLY A 191 16.17 -8.69 -7.36
N VAL A 192 16.09 -7.45 -6.88
CA VAL A 192 17.23 -6.77 -6.24
C VAL A 192 17.62 -7.45 -4.94
N VAL A 193 16.66 -7.77 -4.07
CA VAL A 193 16.96 -8.46 -2.80
C VAL A 193 17.57 -9.85 -3.05
N ALA A 194 17.10 -10.59 -4.06
CA ALA A 194 17.68 -11.87 -4.43
C ALA A 194 19.16 -11.73 -4.87
N GLU A 195 19.50 -10.69 -5.63
CA GLU A 195 20.90 -10.41 -5.98
C GLU A 195 21.75 -10.10 -4.74
N LEU A 196 21.22 -9.29 -3.82
CA LEU A 196 21.90 -8.93 -2.57
C LEU A 196 22.10 -10.14 -1.65
N ILE A 197 21.13 -11.07 -1.60
CA ILE A 197 21.27 -12.36 -0.91
C ILE A 197 22.44 -13.15 -1.50
N GLY A 198 22.54 -13.24 -2.84
CA GLY A 198 23.66 -13.90 -3.51
C GLY A 198 25.00 -13.28 -3.13
N LYS A 199 25.09 -11.94 -3.05
CA LYS A 199 26.31 -11.24 -2.59
C LYS A 199 26.62 -11.52 -1.12
N ALA A 200 25.61 -11.56 -0.25
CA ALA A 200 25.78 -11.89 1.17
C ALA A 200 26.35 -13.31 1.34
N GLN A 201 25.86 -14.28 0.57
CA GLN A 201 26.36 -15.66 0.55
C GLN A 201 27.82 -15.73 0.09
N GLN A 202 28.17 -15.03 -0.99
CA GLN A 202 29.56 -14.97 -1.47
C GLN A 202 30.51 -14.38 -0.43
N LEU A 203 30.10 -13.32 0.28
CA LEU A 203 30.90 -12.73 1.36
C LEU A 203 31.10 -13.72 2.50
N ARG A 204 30.04 -14.44 2.89
CA ARG A 204 30.14 -15.46 3.93
C ARG A 204 31.08 -16.59 3.56
N GLU A 205 30.95 -17.15 2.36
CA GLU A 205 31.82 -18.22 1.87
C GLU A 205 33.29 -17.78 1.86
N ARG A 206 33.56 -16.55 1.43
CA ARG A 206 34.90 -15.97 1.43
C ARG A 206 35.45 -15.83 2.85
N ASP A 207 34.63 -15.34 3.78
CA ASP A 207 35.05 -15.14 5.16
C ASP A 207 35.31 -16.51 5.84
N LEU A 208 34.45 -17.52 5.62
CA LEU A 208 34.67 -18.90 6.09
C LEU A 208 35.96 -19.51 5.54
N LYS A 209 36.24 -19.34 4.24
CA LYS A 209 37.48 -19.79 3.62
C LYS A 209 38.70 -19.10 4.20
N THR A 210 38.56 -17.83 4.59
CA THR A 210 39.65 -17.07 5.21
C THR A 210 39.93 -17.57 6.62
N ILE A 211 38.88 -17.82 7.42
CA ILE A 211 39.01 -18.39 8.78
C ILE A 211 39.68 -19.77 8.71
N ALA A 212 39.22 -20.67 7.83
CA ALA A 212 39.82 -22.00 7.69
C ALA A 212 41.30 -21.97 7.28
N ARG A 213 41.71 -21.00 6.45
CA ARG A 213 43.12 -20.79 6.10
C ARG A 213 43.94 -20.33 7.30
N LEU A 214 43.41 -19.41 8.10
CA LEU A 214 44.08 -18.90 9.29
C LEU A 214 44.27 -20.01 10.33
N GLU A 215 43.25 -20.82 10.58
CA GLU A 215 43.33 -21.98 11.50
C GLU A 215 44.39 -22.99 11.07
N LYS A 216 44.44 -23.33 9.77
CA LYS A 216 45.48 -24.21 9.22
C LYS A 216 46.90 -23.64 9.38
N SER A 217 47.06 -22.33 9.21
CA SER A 217 48.36 -21.67 9.35
C SER A 217 48.81 -21.50 10.81
N GLY A 218 47.88 -21.25 11.73
CA GLY A 218 48.15 -21.09 13.16
C GLY A 218 48.58 -22.39 13.85
N GLY A 219 48.03 -23.53 13.42
CA GLY A 219 48.44 -24.86 13.91
C GLY A 219 49.83 -25.31 13.45
N SER A 220 50.44 -24.64 12.46
CA SER A 220 51.77 -24.98 11.93
C SER A 220 52.92 -24.21 12.60
N HIS A 221 52.61 -23.26 13.50
CA HIS A 221 53.60 -22.42 14.19
C HIS A 221 53.75 -22.74 15.69
N SER A 222 53.21 -23.87 16.15
CA SER A 222 53.41 -24.41 17.50
C SER A 222 54.41 -25.58 17.46
N VAL A 223 55.69 -25.28 17.28
CA VAL A 223 56.82 -26.22 17.49
C VAL A 223 57.93 -25.49 18.22
#